data_AF-A0A4D7DBB2-F1
#
_entry.id   AF-A0A4D7DBB2-F1
#
_cell.length_a   1.000
_cell.length_b   1.000
_cell.length_c   1.000
_cell.angle_alpha   90.00
_cell.angle_beta   90.00
_cell.angle_gamma   90.00
#
_symmetry.space_group_name_H-M   'P 1'
#
loop_
_entity.id
_entity.type
_entity.pdbx_description
1 polymer ?
#
loop_
_entity_poly.entity_id
_entity_poly.type
_entity_poly.pdbx_seq_one_letter_code
_entity_poly.pdbx_strand_id
1 'polypeptide(L)'
;MSLSPQWLDELRARISLSGVIGRTVRVQKAGREFKACCPFHNEKTPSFTINDEKGFYHCFGCGAHGDVIRWMTDHQGLPFMDAVKELAVEAGMEVPAPDPRMAQRAEQQKSLHDVMAAAQDFFVRSLHEERGADARRYLASRGFPERIVRDFGFGFAPDSRTALKEALSAFPDAMLIEAGLRIVVDGRDPYDRFRGRLMLPILDPRGRVIAFGGRILSAEKTDAPKYLNSPDTPLFDKGRTVYNLHRAAPAARNAGRIVVVEGYMDVVALAAAGITEAVAPLGTALTERQIERLWRVVECPTLCFDGDAAGQRAAMRAITRALPLLRPGQSLRIVTLPGGMDPDDVVKRDGPQAMEALLGEARSLIDVLWAAERDALPLTTPEDKAGLKARLMAHCDTIQHPDIKALYRRDLNERFGELAFARKERAPFQPRQGGGPAPRGKGQPWKPAPPPLPAEQANRLQQRVGTRDRLIAAVIAGLVEQPDLIAAHAESLARLHPAEADMAATLDALLVLADSPGPSGAALESEHIRTILQERRLRTPTATDFGEIRFGFLAKREGSAGELADAIALLVELPEVESALEEANRRYQAELTPETEAEKERLRERRLALFARLGQMGRVRASL
;
A
#
# COMPACT_ATOMS: atom_id res chain seq x y z
N MET A 1 35.06 -3.42 -21.69
CA MET A 1 34.22 -4.14 -22.67
C MET A 1 33.48 -3.10 -23.48
N SER A 2 33.68 -3.05 -24.79
CA SER A 2 32.83 -2.24 -25.67
C SER A 2 32.22 -3.20 -26.66
N LEU A 3 31.00 -3.67 -26.38
CA LEU A 3 30.15 -4.21 -27.43
C LEU A 3 29.82 -3.01 -28.31
N SER A 4 30.20 -3.05 -29.58
CA SER A 4 29.90 -1.93 -30.46
C SER A 4 28.38 -1.76 -30.57
N PRO A 5 27.88 -0.52 -30.66
CA PRO A 5 26.45 -0.29 -30.90
C PRO A 5 25.92 -1.10 -32.09
N GLN A 6 26.73 -1.18 -33.15
CA GLN A 6 26.44 -1.96 -34.36
C GLN A 6 26.26 -3.46 -34.08
N TRP A 7 27.10 -4.05 -33.23
CA TRP A 7 26.97 -5.47 -32.88
C TRP A 7 25.72 -5.74 -32.02
N LEU A 8 25.39 -4.83 -31.10
CA LEU A 8 24.17 -4.92 -30.31
C LEU A 8 22.92 -4.77 -31.19
N ASP A 9 22.96 -3.90 -32.20
CA ASP A 9 21.87 -3.74 -33.16
C ASP A 9 21.72 -4.98 -34.05
N GLU A 10 22.81 -5.59 -34.47
CA GLU A 10 22.80 -6.87 -35.19
C GLU A 10 22.20 -8.00 -34.35
N LEU A 11 22.57 -8.08 -33.06
CA LEU A 11 22.01 -9.04 -32.12
C LEU A 11 20.49 -8.87 -31.98
N ARG A 12 20.03 -7.62 -31.80
CA ARG A 12 18.59 -7.31 -31.73
C ARG A 12 17.86 -7.71 -33.01
N ALA A 13 18.46 -7.50 -34.18
CA ALA A 13 17.85 -7.81 -35.46
C ALA A 13 17.71 -9.31 -35.75
N ARG A 14 18.57 -10.16 -35.16
CA ARG A 14 18.55 -11.62 -35.37
C ARG A 14 17.61 -12.36 -34.43
N ILE A 15 17.13 -11.71 -33.38
CA ILE A 15 16.26 -12.32 -32.40
C ILE A 15 14.81 -11.87 -32.58
N SER A 16 13.90 -12.83 -32.67
CA SER A 16 12.46 -12.54 -32.60
C SER A 16 12.10 -12.22 -31.16
N LEU A 17 11.72 -10.96 -30.92
CA LEU A 17 11.28 -10.48 -29.61
C LEU A 17 10.04 -11.25 -29.13
N SER A 18 9.06 -11.48 -30.03
CA SER A 18 7.86 -12.27 -29.75
C SER A 18 8.19 -13.72 -29.42
N GLY A 19 9.21 -14.31 -30.06
CA GLY A 19 9.70 -15.65 -29.77
C GLY A 19 10.33 -15.78 -28.38
N VAL A 20 11.13 -14.79 -27.98
CA VAL A 20 11.74 -14.76 -26.63
C VAL A 20 10.69 -14.50 -25.55
N ILE A 21 9.78 -13.56 -25.75
CA ILE A 21 8.70 -13.23 -24.80
C ILE A 21 7.69 -14.39 -24.71
N GLY A 22 7.42 -15.06 -25.83
CA GLY A 22 6.50 -16.20 -25.94
C GLY A 22 6.86 -17.40 -25.07
N ARG A 23 8.08 -17.45 -24.52
CA ARG A 23 8.54 -18.52 -23.61
C ARG A 23 7.90 -18.45 -22.24
N THR A 24 7.64 -17.23 -21.75
CA THR A 24 7.11 -17.00 -20.41
C THR A 24 5.71 -16.42 -20.43
N VAL A 25 5.29 -15.81 -21.55
CA VAL A 25 3.99 -15.18 -21.69
C VAL A 25 3.26 -15.75 -22.90
N ARG A 26 1.95 -15.99 -22.78
CA ARG A 26 1.13 -16.43 -23.91
C ARG A 26 0.92 -15.27 -24.89
N VAL A 27 1.66 -15.32 -26.00
CA VAL A 27 1.61 -14.31 -27.06
C VAL A 27 0.59 -14.69 -28.14
N GLN A 28 -0.20 -13.73 -28.59
CA GLN A 28 -1.21 -13.89 -29.65
C GLN A 28 -0.87 -12.97 -30.83
N LYS A 29 -0.96 -13.49 -32.06
CA LYS A 29 -0.68 -12.69 -33.26
C LYS A 29 -1.85 -11.75 -33.57
N ALA A 30 -1.56 -10.47 -33.78
CA ALA A 30 -2.54 -9.41 -34.06
C ALA A 30 -2.08 -8.57 -35.26
N GLY A 31 -2.34 -9.07 -36.47
CA GLY A 31 -1.87 -8.44 -37.71
C GLY A 31 -0.36 -8.58 -37.89
N ARG A 32 0.34 -7.45 -37.98
CA ARG A 32 1.83 -7.38 -38.07
C ARG A 32 2.52 -7.36 -36.71
N GLU A 33 1.77 -7.20 -35.63
CA GLU A 33 2.27 -7.16 -34.26
C GLU A 33 1.75 -8.38 -33.48
N PHE A 34 2.25 -8.55 -32.26
CA PHE A 34 1.75 -9.52 -31.32
C PHE A 34 1.23 -8.83 -30.07
N LYS A 35 0.26 -9.46 -29.40
CA LYS A 35 -0.34 -9.00 -28.15
C LYS A 35 -0.26 -10.06 -27.08
N ALA A 36 -0.08 -9.64 -25.84
CA ALA A 36 -0.09 -10.50 -24.67
C ALA A 36 -0.67 -9.74 -23.46
N CYS A 37 -1.06 -10.48 -22.42
CA CYS A 37 -1.22 -9.87 -21.10
C CYS A 37 0.16 -9.49 -20.57
N CYS A 38 0.26 -8.30 -20.02
CA CYS A 38 1.52 -7.75 -19.57
C CYS A 38 2.08 -8.57 -18.41
N PRO A 39 3.36 -8.94 -18.46
CA PRO A 39 4.02 -9.68 -17.41
C PRO A 39 4.59 -8.77 -16.30
N PHE A 40 4.51 -7.45 -16.47
CA PHE A 40 4.98 -6.45 -15.51
C PHE A 40 3.89 -5.91 -14.58
N HIS A 41 2.62 -6.17 -14.90
CA HIS A 41 1.48 -5.80 -14.06
C HIS A 41 0.30 -6.74 -14.36
N ASN A 42 -0.60 -6.94 -13.41
CA ASN A 42 -1.67 -7.91 -13.55
C ASN A 42 -2.84 -7.34 -14.37
N GLU A 43 -3.13 -7.92 -15.53
CA GLU A 43 -4.23 -7.52 -16.42
C GLU A 43 -4.90 -8.72 -17.09
N LYS A 44 -6.22 -8.61 -17.34
CA LYS A 44 -7.00 -9.65 -18.03
C LYS A 44 -7.09 -9.44 -19.54
N THR A 45 -6.99 -8.20 -20.00
CA THR A 45 -7.00 -7.84 -21.42
C THR A 45 -5.57 -7.62 -21.93
N PRO A 46 -5.19 -8.15 -23.11
CA PRO A 46 -3.85 -7.94 -23.65
C PRO A 46 -3.54 -6.47 -23.97
N SER A 47 -2.79 -5.77 -23.11
CA SER A 47 -2.28 -4.41 -23.39
C SER A 47 -0.80 -4.39 -23.77
N PHE A 48 -0.12 -5.53 -23.65
CA PHE A 48 1.28 -5.70 -24.00
C PHE A 48 1.43 -5.97 -25.50
N THR A 49 1.91 -4.99 -26.24
CA THR A 49 2.13 -5.08 -27.68
C THR A 49 3.60 -5.31 -27.98
N ILE A 50 3.88 -6.24 -28.89
CA ILE A 50 5.22 -6.65 -29.29
C ILE A 50 5.33 -6.45 -30.79
N ASN A 51 6.32 -5.69 -31.22
CA ASN A 51 6.59 -5.44 -32.63
C ASN A 51 7.98 -6.00 -32.98
N ASP A 52 8.00 -7.15 -33.66
CA ASP A 52 9.25 -7.79 -34.09
C ASP A 52 9.96 -6.98 -35.19
N GLU A 53 9.21 -6.33 -36.10
CA GLU A 53 9.80 -5.49 -37.17
C GLU A 53 10.55 -4.29 -36.60
N LYS A 54 10.02 -3.68 -35.53
CA LYS A 54 10.61 -2.51 -34.85
C LYS A 54 11.50 -2.89 -33.66
N GLY A 55 11.53 -4.17 -33.27
CA GLY A 55 12.38 -4.70 -32.20
C GLY A 55 12.06 -4.22 -30.79
N PHE A 56 10.82 -3.79 -30.51
CA PHE A 56 10.43 -3.32 -29.17
C PHE A 56 9.06 -3.84 -28.72
N TYR A 57 8.86 -3.89 -27.41
CA TYR A 57 7.56 -4.06 -26.77
C TYR A 57 7.11 -2.76 -26.10
N HIS A 58 5.80 -2.61 -25.98
CA HIS A 58 5.19 -1.54 -25.21
C HIS A 58 3.89 -2.02 -24.57
N CYS A 59 3.76 -1.78 -23.27
CA CYS A 59 2.53 -2.03 -22.52
C CYS A 59 1.72 -0.74 -22.40
N PHE A 60 0.51 -0.74 -22.96
CA PHE A 60 -0.39 0.42 -22.86
C PHE A 60 -1.05 0.55 -21.48
N GLY A 61 -1.05 -0.50 -20.65
CA GLY A 61 -1.56 -0.46 -19.27
C GLY A 61 -0.59 0.17 -18.27
N CYS A 62 0.67 -0.30 -18.23
CA CYS A 62 1.66 0.14 -17.22
C CYS A 62 2.82 0.97 -17.78
N GLY A 63 2.91 1.18 -19.10
CA GLY A 63 3.98 1.94 -19.74
C GLY A 63 5.32 1.19 -19.87
N ALA A 64 5.37 -0.10 -19.51
CA ALA A 64 6.58 -0.90 -19.69
C ALA A 64 7.01 -0.94 -21.16
N HIS A 65 8.26 -0.59 -21.43
CA HIS A 65 8.81 -0.47 -22.77
C HIS A 65 10.27 -0.96 -22.81
N GLY A 66 10.64 -1.68 -23.86
CA GLY A 66 11.99 -2.19 -24.02
C GLY A 66 12.22 -3.00 -25.29
N ASP A 67 13.48 -3.37 -25.49
CA ASP A 67 13.92 -4.31 -26.51
C ASP A 67 14.12 -5.72 -25.92
N VAL A 68 14.63 -6.66 -26.72
CA VAL A 68 14.86 -8.04 -26.28
C VAL A 68 15.90 -8.16 -25.16
N ILE A 69 16.89 -7.28 -25.12
CA ILE A 69 17.91 -7.30 -24.06
C ILE A 69 17.28 -6.79 -22.76
N ARG A 70 16.50 -5.70 -22.85
CA ARG A 70 15.78 -5.12 -21.72
C ARG A 70 14.73 -6.07 -21.16
N TRP A 71 14.10 -6.87 -22.01
CA TRP A 71 13.25 -7.98 -21.57
C TRP A 71 14.03 -8.97 -20.67
N MET A 72 15.21 -9.42 -21.11
CA MET A 72 16.07 -10.32 -20.33
C MET A 72 16.55 -9.68 -19.02
N THR A 73 16.83 -8.38 -19.00
CA THR A 73 17.29 -7.69 -17.77
C THR A 73 16.15 -7.35 -16.81
N ASP A 74 15.09 -6.74 -17.30
CA ASP A 74 14.05 -6.12 -16.47
C ASP A 74 13.00 -7.16 -16.03
N HIS A 75 12.70 -8.13 -16.90
CA HIS A 75 11.75 -9.20 -16.58
C HIS A 75 12.44 -10.42 -15.96
N GLN A 76 13.53 -10.92 -16.55
CA GLN A 76 14.21 -12.12 -16.04
C GLN A 76 15.29 -11.82 -14.99
N GLY A 77 15.64 -10.55 -14.78
CA GLY A 77 16.62 -10.16 -13.77
C GLY A 77 18.07 -10.54 -14.12
N LEU A 78 18.36 -10.87 -15.38
CA LEU A 78 19.70 -11.22 -15.82
C LEU A 78 20.59 -9.96 -15.89
N PRO A 79 21.86 -10.02 -15.46
CA PRO A 79 22.81 -8.96 -15.74
C PRO A 79 23.01 -8.80 -17.24
N PHE A 80 23.20 -7.56 -17.69
CA PHE A 80 23.27 -7.18 -19.10
C PHE A 80 24.17 -8.09 -19.96
N MET A 81 25.38 -8.42 -19.50
CA MET A 81 26.30 -9.27 -20.25
C MET A 81 25.86 -10.73 -20.33
N ASP A 82 25.15 -11.23 -19.32
CA ASP A 82 24.63 -12.60 -19.35
C ASP A 82 23.42 -12.69 -20.28
N ALA A 83 22.54 -11.69 -20.26
CA ALA A 83 21.47 -11.53 -21.24
C ALA A 83 22.01 -11.47 -22.69
N VAL A 84 23.07 -10.70 -22.93
CA VAL A 84 23.71 -10.62 -24.25
C VAL A 84 24.29 -11.97 -24.69
N LYS A 85 24.95 -12.71 -23.80
CA LYS A 85 25.52 -14.03 -24.14
C LYS A 85 24.45 -15.05 -24.49
N GLU A 86 23.37 -15.08 -23.73
CA GLU A 86 22.26 -16.01 -23.95
C GLU A 86 21.57 -15.74 -25.29
N LEU A 87 21.28 -14.46 -25.58
CA LEU A 87 20.70 -14.05 -26.86
C LEU A 87 21.67 -14.30 -28.03
N ALA A 88 22.98 -14.16 -27.84
CA ALA A 88 23.95 -14.39 -28.90
C ALA A 88 24.05 -15.87 -29.29
N VAL A 89 23.99 -16.79 -28.31
CA VAL A 89 23.90 -18.23 -28.57
C VAL A 89 22.68 -18.55 -29.42
N GLU A 90 21.54 -17.94 -29.10
CA GLU A 90 20.30 -18.11 -29.85
C GLU A 90 20.38 -17.51 -31.28
N ALA A 91 21.01 -16.34 -31.42
CA ALA A 91 21.21 -15.68 -32.71
C ALA A 91 22.27 -16.36 -33.60
N GLY A 92 22.92 -17.43 -33.12
CA GLY A 92 24.09 -18.02 -33.76
C GLY A 92 25.23 -17.01 -33.94
N MET A 93 25.29 -16.01 -33.05
CA MET A 93 26.31 -14.96 -33.06
C MET A 93 27.37 -15.31 -32.03
N GLU A 94 28.62 -15.30 -32.46
CA GLU A 94 29.72 -15.27 -31.50
C GLU A 94 29.72 -13.91 -30.82
N VAL A 95 29.59 -13.91 -29.49
CA VAL A 95 29.86 -12.71 -28.69
C VAL A 95 31.32 -12.34 -28.93
N PRO A 96 31.63 -11.12 -29.39
CA PRO A 96 32.99 -10.70 -29.67
C PRO A 96 33.84 -11.05 -28.47
N ALA A 97 34.81 -11.95 -28.69
CA ALA A 97 35.72 -12.32 -27.65
C ALA A 97 36.32 -11.02 -27.11
N PRO A 98 36.33 -10.78 -25.79
CA PRO A 98 37.14 -9.71 -25.25
C PRO A 98 38.54 -9.90 -25.83
N ASP A 99 39.14 -8.84 -26.39
CA ASP A 99 40.48 -8.90 -27.01
C ASP A 99 41.33 -9.86 -26.18
N PRO A 100 41.88 -10.96 -26.74
CA PRO A 100 42.55 -11.98 -25.95
C PRO A 100 43.57 -11.40 -24.97
N ARG A 101 44.19 -10.26 -25.31
CA ARG A 101 45.07 -9.51 -24.40
C ARG A 101 44.32 -8.79 -23.29
N MET A 102 43.16 -8.20 -23.55
CA MET A 102 42.29 -7.59 -22.53
C MET A 102 41.50 -8.62 -21.71
N ALA A 103 41.08 -9.74 -22.29
CA ALA A 103 40.46 -10.87 -21.60
C ALA A 103 41.48 -11.52 -20.67
N GLN A 104 42.67 -11.85 -21.19
CA GLN A 104 43.77 -12.37 -20.40
C GLN A 104 44.25 -11.35 -19.36
N ARG A 105 44.26 -10.04 -19.66
CA ARG A 105 44.53 -8.99 -18.64
C ARG A 105 43.42 -8.82 -17.62
N ALA A 106 42.15 -8.96 -18.00
CA ALA A 106 41.00 -8.85 -17.09
C ALA A 106 40.85 -10.11 -16.21
N GLU A 107 41.22 -11.26 -16.74
CA GLU A 107 41.27 -12.55 -16.04
C GLU A 107 42.54 -12.68 -15.19
N GLN A 108 43.62 -11.98 -15.57
CA GLN A 108 44.80 -11.74 -14.73
C GLN A 108 44.60 -10.61 -13.70
N GLN A 109 43.64 -9.71 -13.91
CA GLN A 109 43.34 -8.63 -12.97
C GLN A 109 42.45 -9.17 -11.86
N LYS A 110 43.02 -9.21 -10.66
CA LYS A 110 42.29 -9.47 -9.43
C LYS A 110 41.11 -8.51 -9.33
N SER A 111 39.91 -9.05 -9.15
CA SER A 111 38.68 -8.30 -8.97
C SER A 111 38.40 -8.01 -7.50
N LEU A 112 37.48 -7.09 -7.21
CA LEU A 112 37.01 -6.88 -5.84
C LEU A 112 36.33 -8.13 -5.26
N HIS A 113 35.71 -8.97 -6.10
CA HIS A 113 35.15 -10.25 -5.62
C HIS A 113 36.25 -11.22 -5.17
N ASP A 114 37.41 -11.23 -5.83
CA ASP A 114 38.56 -12.05 -5.42
C ASP A 114 39.12 -11.59 -4.07
N VAL A 115 39.16 -10.27 -3.84
CA VAL A 115 39.53 -9.68 -2.54
C VAL A 115 38.56 -10.14 -1.45
N MET A 116 37.25 -10.07 -1.71
CA MET A 116 36.21 -10.47 -0.74
C MET A 116 36.24 -11.97 -0.45
N ALA A 117 36.47 -12.80 -1.46
CA ALA A 117 36.65 -14.25 -1.29
C ALA A 117 37.91 -14.56 -0.44
N ALA A 118 39.06 -13.94 -0.77
CA ALA A 118 40.28 -14.11 0.01
C ALA A 118 40.13 -13.63 1.47
N ALA A 119 39.38 -12.54 1.68
CA ALA A 119 39.08 -12.05 3.03
C ALA A 119 38.19 -13.03 3.80
N GLN A 120 37.17 -13.60 3.15
CA GLN A 120 36.32 -14.65 3.73
C GLN A 120 37.18 -15.86 4.15
N ASP A 121 38.03 -16.36 3.27
CA ASP A 121 38.91 -17.51 3.56
C ASP A 121 39.85 -17.21 4.73
N PHE A 122 40.42 -16.00 4.77
CA PHE A 122 41.23 -15.56 5.90
C PHE A 122 40.44 -15.56 7.22
N PHE A 123 39.22 -15.02 7.23
CA PHE A 123 38.40 -14.98 8.45
C PHE A 123 37.97 -16.38 8.89
N VAL A 124 37.57 -17.26 7.97
CA VAL A 124 37.23 -18.66 8.28
C VAL A 124 38.45 -19.38 8.86
N ARG A 125 39.61 -19.29 8.21
CA ARG A 125 40.85 -19.89 8.71
C ARG A 125 41.19 -19.36 10.11
N SER A 126 41.09 -18.05 10.32
CA SER A 126 41.34 -17.40 11.62
C SER A 126 40.37 -17.88 12.71
N LEU A 127 39.14 -18.25 12.36
CA LEU A 127 38.17 -18.81 13.30
C LEU A 127 38.58 -20.21 13.79
N HIS A 128 39.32 -20.99 13.01
CA HIS A 128 39.78 -22.33 13.39
C HIS A 128 41.14 -22.34 14.11
N GLU A 129 41.91 -21.27 14.03
CA GLU A 129 43.19 -21.11 14.73
C GLU A 129 43.01 -20.76 16.22
N GLU A 130 44.10 -20.77 17.00
CA GLU A 130 44.09 -20.45 18.45
C GLU A 130 43.43 -19.09 18.72
N ARG A 131 43.73 -18.09 17.90
CA ARG A 131 43.15 -16.73 18.00
C ARG A 131 41.62 -16.69 17.87
N GLY A 132 41.00 -17.71 17.26
CA GLY A 132 39.56 -17.83 17.12
C GLY A 132 38.85 -18.51 18.30
N ALA A 133 39.56 -18.93 19.35
CA ALA A 133 38.99 -19.72 20.46
C ALA A 133 37.76 -19.07 21.11
N ASP A 134 37.80 -17.76 21.35
CA ASP A 134 36.69 -17.01 21.95
C ASP A 134 35.47 -16.95 21.04
N ALA A 135 35.71 -16.80 19.74
CA ALA A 135 34.64 -16.78 18.73
C ALA A 135 33.94 -18.15 18.67
N ARG A 136 34.71 -19.24 18.70
CA ARG A 136 34.16 -20.61 18.75
C ARG A 136 33.39 -20.86 20.04
N ARG A 137 33.90 -20.42 21.20
CA ARG A 137 33.19 -20.52 22.49
C ARG A 137 31.87 -19.75 22.48
N TYR A 138 31.86 -18.56 21.88
CA TYR A 138 30.64 -17.77 21.72
C TYR A 138 29.62 -18.44 20.81
N LEU A 139 30.03 -18.98 19.66
CA LEU A 139 29.13 -19.71 18.75
C LEU A 139 28.56 -20.96 19.41
N ALA A 140 29.39 -21.69 20.18
CA ALA A 140 28.96 -22.85 20.94
C ALA A 140 27.97 -22.49 22.05
N SER A 141 28.19 -21.38 22.78
CA SER A 141 27.25 -20.93 23.82
C SER A 141 25.91 -20.47 23.24
N ARG A 142 25.87 -20.09 21.95
CA ARG A 142 24.62 -19.82 21.23
C ARG A 142 23.90 -21.10 20.78
N GLY A 143 24.52 -22.28 20.91
CA GLY A 143 23.91 -23.56 20.55
C GLY A 143 23.85 -23.82 19.04
N PHE A 144 24.67 -23.12 18.24
CA PHE A 144 24.64 -23.28 16.79
C PHE A 144 25.38 -24.56 16.35
N PRO A 145 24.73 -25.45 15.57
CA PRO A 145 25.39 -26.62 15.02
C PRO A 145 26.56 -26.22 14.10
N GLU A 146 27.61 -27.05 14.06
CA GLU A 146 28.79 -26.80 13.21
C GLU A 146 28.43 -26.64 11.72
N ARG A 147 27.41 -27.37 11.25
CA ARG A 147 26.87 -27.19 9.89
C ARG A 147 26.40 -25.76 9.65
N ILE A 148 25.70 -25.14 10.61
CA ILE A 148 25.17 -23.77 10.49
C ILE A 148 26.34 -22.78 10.50
N VAL A 149 27.32 -23.00 11.38
CA VAL A 149 28.52 -22.17 11.45
C VAL A 149 29.25 -22.14 10.10
N ARG A 150 29.43 -23.33 9.49
CA ARG A 150 30.06 -23.47 8.18
C ARG A 150 29.19 -22.90 7.06
N ASP A 151 27.91 -23.25 7.01
CA ASP A 151 27.03 -22.91 5.90
C ASP A 151 26.77 -21.39 5.84
N PHE A 152 26.70 -20.71 6.99
CA PHE A 152 26.65 -19.24 7.08
C PHE A 152 28.01 -18.57 6.89
N GLY A 153 29.10 -19.33 6.87
CA GLY A 153 30.45 -18.84 6.60
C GLY A 153 31.01 -17.99 7.72
N PHE A 154 30.72 -18.31 8.99
CA PHE A 154 31.28 -17.57 10.12
C PHE A 154 32.82 -17.56 10.07
N GLY A 155 33.39 -16.43 10.42
CA GLY A 155 34.84 -16.25 10.53
C GLY A 155 35.22 -15.44 11.76
N PHE A 156 36.51 -15.15 11.92
CA PHE A 156 37.02 -14.30 12.98
C PHE A 156 38.03 -13.30 12.43
N ALA A 157 37.84 -12.03 12.76
CA ALA A 157 38.81 -10.97 12.52
C ALA A 157 39.69 -10.82 13.77
N PRO A 158 41.00 -11.12 13.68
CA PRO A 158 41.93 -10.97 14.81
C PRO A 158 41.96 -9.54 15.34
N ASP A 159 42.31 -9.35 16.62
CA ASP A 159 42.47 -8.01 17.19
C ASP A 159 43.81 -7.39 16.78
N SER A 160 43.95 -7.10 15.50
CA SER A 160 45.16 -6.53 14.90
C SER A 160 44.78 -5.45 13.87
N ARG A 161 45.64 -4.44 13.72
CA ARG A 161 45.45 -3.35 12.75
C ARG A 161 45.89 -3.71 11.32
N THR A 162 46.63 -4.81 11.15
CA THR A 162 47.29 -5.18 9.88
C THR A 162 47.16 -6.64 9.49
N ALA A 163 46.59 -7.51 10.33
CA ALA A 163 46.53 -8.95 10.08
C ALA A 163 45.84 -9.31 8.74
N LEU A 164 44.78 -8.59 8.36
CA LEU A 164 44.11 -8.79 7.08
C LEU A 164 45.00 -8.30 5.92
N LYS A 165 45.62 -7.11 6.07
CA LYS A 165 46.56 -6.56 5.07
C LYS A 165 47.69 -7.55 4.76
N GLU A 166 48.28 -8.13 5.81
CA GLU A 166 49.38 -9.09 5.70
C GLU A 166 48.91 -10.39 5.02
N ALA A 167 47.77 -10.92 5.44
CA ALA A 167 47.18 -12.13 4.86
C ALA A 167 46.78 -11.98 3.39
N LEU A 168 46.37 -10.78 2.98
CA LEU A 168 45.96 -10.44 1.61
C LEU A 168 47.03 -9.63 0.88
N SER A 169 48.32 -9.79 1.24
CA SER A 169 49.47 -9.09 0.63
C SER A 169 49.59 -9.28 -0.89
N ALA A 170 48.92 -10.29 -1.44
CA ALA A 170 48.84 -10.52 -2.88
C ALA A 170 47.95 -9.47 -3.61
N PHE A 171 47.13 -8.70 -2.90
CA PHE A 171 46.25 -7.68 -3.45
C PHE A 171 46.79 -6.27 -3.16
N PRO A 172 46.65 -5.31 -4.09
CA PRO A 172 47.00 -3.92 -3.83
C PRO A 172 46.19 -3.33 -2.67
N ASP A 173 46.82 -2.49 -1.85
CA ASP A 173 46.16 -1.86 -0.70
C ASP A 173 44.93 -1.02 -1.09
N ALA A 174 44.98 -0.38 -2.26
CA ALA A 174 43.87 0.37 -2.82
C ALA A 174 42.60 -0.48 -2.99
N MET A 175 42.75 -1.75 -3.40
CA MET A 175 41.61 -2.66 -3.57
C MET A 175 41.01 -3.08 -2.23
N LEU A 176 41.85 -3.27 -1.20
CA LEU A 176 41.40 -3.57 0.16
C LEU A 176 40.62 -2.38 0.76
N ILE A 177 41.03 -1.15 0.45
CA ILE A 177 40.31 0.07 0.84
C ILE A 177 38.98 0.19 0.07
N GLU A 178 38.99 0.00 -1.25
CA GLU A 178 37.78 0.07 -2.09
C GLU A 178 36.75 -1.01 -1.72
N ALA A 179 37.20 -2.20 -1.34
CA ALA A 179 36.37 -3.27 -0.79
C ALA A 179 35.82 -2.97 0.62
N GLY A 180 36.19 -1.84 1.23
CA GLY A 180 35.74 -1.44 2.55
C GLY A 180 36.34 -2.26 3.70
N LEU A 181 37.46 -2.95 3.45
CA LEU A 181 38.14 -3.81 4.43
C LEU A 181 39.18 -3.06 5.25
N ARG A 182 39.64 -1.90 4.78
CA ARG A 182 40.58 -1.02 5.49
C ARG A 182 40.04 0.41 5.60
N ILE A 183 40.41 1.09 6.68
CA ILE A 183 40.04 2.49 6.96
C ILE A 183 41.27 3.36 6.69
N VAL A 184 41.08 4.39 5.87
CA VAL A 184 42.07 5.45 5.65
C VAL A 184 41.84 6.57 6.66
N VAL A 185 42.91 7.09 7.24
CA VAL A 185 42.89 8.25 8.13
C VAL A 185 43.98 9.20 7.68
N ASP A 186 43.66 10.49 7.57
CA ASP A 186 44.61 11.49 7.11
C ASP A 186 45.89 11.51 7.95
N GLY A 187 47.04 11.47 7.27
CA GLY A 187 48.36 11.49 7.90
C GLY A 187 48.72 10.24 8.71
N ARG A 188 47.97 9.13 8.56
CA ARG A 188 48.26 7.85 9.23
C ARG A 188 48.13 6.68 8.26
N ASP A 189 48.86 5.60 8.54
CA ASP A 189 48.72 4.37 7.75
C ASP A 189 47.30 3.81 7.85
N PRO A 190 46.72 3.36 6.72
CA PRO A 190 45.43 2.67 6.76
C PRO A 190 45.52 1.45 7.66
N TYR A 191 44.39 1.08 8.26
CA TYR A 191 44.30 -0.06 9.17
C TYR A 191 43.03 -0.87 8.93
N ASP A 192 43.06 -2.13 9.36
CA ASP A 192 41.97 -3.08 9.12
C ASP A 192 40.69 -2.63 9.82
N ARG A 193 39.57 -2.64 9.09
CA ARG A 193 38.28 -2.18 9.58
C ARG A 193 37.75 -3.05 10.71
N PHE A 194 37.80 -4.36 10.52
CA PHE A 194 37.29 -5.36 11.46
C PHE A 194 38.42 -5.89 12.32
N ARG A 195 38.26 -5.79 13.65
CA ARG A 195 39.28 -6.19 14.63
C ARG A 195 38.63 -6.76 15.88
N GLY A 196 39.08 -7.93 16.31
CA GLY A 196 38.52 -8.64 17.47
C GLY A 196 37.02 -8.92 17.33
N ARG A 197 36.58 -9.31 16.13
CA ARG A 197 35.15 -9.47 15.80
C ARG A 197 34.88 -10.86 15.23
N LEU A 198 33.75 -11.45 15.64
CA LEU A 198 33.12 -12.53 14.91
C LEU A 198 32.59 -11.99 13.58
N MET A 199 32.97 -12.62 12.48
CA MET A 199 32.68 -12.17 11.13
C MET A 199 31.53 -12.97 10.52
N LEU A 200 30.63 -12.27 9.85
CA LEU A 200 29.49 -12.82 9.12
C LEU A 200 29.50 -12.25 7.70
N PRO A 201 29.68 -13.07 6.66
CA PRO A 201 29.69 -12.58 5.30
C PRO A 201 28.28 -12.19 4.83
N ILE A 202 28.20 -11.13 4.05
CA ILE A 202 27.00 -10.66 3.37
C ILE A 202 27.18 -11.02 1.89
N LEU A 203 26.23 -11.79 1.35
CA LEU A 203 26.31 -12.37 0.02
C LEU A 203 25.32 -11.69 -0.93
N ASP A 204 25.68 -11.64 -2.21
CA ASP A 204 24.78 -11.23 -3.28
C ASP A 204 23.79 -12.37 -3.64
N PRO A 205 22.80 -12.13 -4.52
CA PRO A 205 21.86 -13.17 -4.95
C PRO A 205 22.51 -14.40 -5.62
N ARG A 206 23.77 -14.30 -6.07
CA ARG A 206 24.54 -15.41 -6.65
C ARG A 206 25.35 -16.18 -5.60
N GLY A 207 25.27 -15.77 -4.32
CA GLY A 207 26.03 -16.38 -3.23
C GLY A 207 27.49 -15.92 -3.15
N ARG A 208 27.87 -14.81 -3.82
CA ARG A 208 29.23 -14.26 -3.75
C ARG A 208 29.32 -13.27 -2.60
N VAL A 209 30.44 -13.29 -1.86
CA VAL A 209 30.67 -12.34 -0.77
C VAL A 209 30.86 -10.92 -1.33
N ILE A 210 30.09 -9.98 -0.79
CA ILE A 210 30.10 -8.56 -1.20
C ILE A 210 30.34 -7.58 -0.05
N ALA A 211 30.14 -8.02 1.19
CA ALA A 211 30.40 -7.24 2.40
C ALA A 211 30.51 -8.16 3.61
N PHE A 212 30.81 -7.57 4.78
CA PHE A 212 30.84 -8.27 6.06
C PHE A 212 30.07 -7.50 7.15
N GLY A 213 29.42 -8.25 8.02
CA GLY A 213 29.05 -7.83 9.36
C GLY A 213 30.07 -8.36 10.37
N GLY A 214 30.35 -7.59 11.42
CA GLY A 214 31.32 -7.94 12.45
C GLY A 214 30.78 -7.66 13.85
N ARG A 215 30.70 -8.68 14.69
CA ARG A 215 30.21 -8.59 16.08
C ARG A 215 31.38 -8.61 17.06
N ILE A 216 31.45 -7.66 18.00
CA ILE A 216 32.44 -7.73 19.09
C ILE A 216 32.13 -8.92 20.02
N LEU A 217 33.18 -9.56 20.54
CA LEU A 217 33.05 -10.66 21.50
C LEU A 217 33.20 -10.22 22.95
N SER A 218 34.06 -9.22 23.21
CA SER A 218 34.28 -8.69 24.55
C SER A 218 33.24 -7.61 24.90
N ALA A 219 32.64 -7.76 26.09
CA ALA A 219 31.72 -6.78 26.67
C ALA A 219 32.43 -5.54 27.25
N GLU A 220 33.77 -5.60 27.41
CA GLU A 220 34.57 -4.53 28.00
C GLU A 220 34.86 -3.38 27.02
N LYS A 221 34.70 -3.62 25.71
CA LYS A 221 34.88 -2.59 24.68
C LYS A 221 33.59 -1.76 24.52
N THR A 222 33.36 -0.80 25.42
CA THR A 222 32.22 0.13 25.39
C THR A 222 32.30 1.19 24.29
N ASP A 223 33.52 1.51 23.83
CA ASP A 223 33.76 2.59 22.86
C ASP A 223 33.52 2.16 21.38
N ALA A 224 33.08 0.93 21.14
CA ALA A 224 32.88 0.39 19.80
C ALA A 224 31.47 -0.21 19.64
N PRO A 225 30.83 -0.05 18.46
CA PRO A 225 29.49 -0.58 18.25
C PRO A 225 29.49 -2.12 18.28
N LYS A 226 28.46 -2.69 18.93
CA LYS A 226 28.26 -4.15 19.08
C LYS A 226 28.34 -4.88 17.74
N TYR A 227 27.68 -4.33 16.73
CA TYR A 227 27.77 -4.76 15.33
C TYR A 227 28.35 -3.63 14.46
N LEU A 228 29.24 -3.99 13.56
CA LEU A 228 29.82 -3.11 12.54
C LEU A 228 29.61 -3.74 11.18
N ASN A 229 29.07 -2.99 10.23
CA ASN A 229 28.98 -3.44 8.83
C ASN A 229 30.08 -2.78 7.99
N SER A 230 30.41 -3.42 6.86
CA SER A 230 31.15 -2.77 5.78
C SER A 230 30.48 -1.45 5.39
N PRO A 231 31.25 -0.43 4.95
CA PRO A 231 30.68 0.76 4.34
C PRO A 231 30.07 0.40 2.97
N ASP A 232 29.35 1.33 2.35
CA ASP A 232 28.95 1.15 0.94
C ASP A 232 30.19 1.07 0.04
N THR A 233 30.15 0.18 -0.95
CA THR A 233 31.24 -0.10 -1.90
C THR A 233 30.64 -0.33 -3.30
N PRO A 234 31.46 -0.42 -4.36
CA PRO A 234 30.94 -0.81 -5.68
C PRO A 234 30.21 -2.16 -5.71
N LEU A 235 30.52 -3.07 -4.77
CA LEU A 235 29.87 -4.37 -4.64
C LEU A 235 28.67 -4.38 -3.69
N PHE A 236 28.58 -3.39 -2.78
CA PHE A 236 27.65 -3.43 -1.67
C PHE A 236 26.95 -2.09 -1.45
N ASP A 237 25.61 -2.14 -1.55
CA ASP A 237 24.70 -1.06 -1.17
C ASP A 237 23.88 -1.53 0.04
N LYS A 238 24.16 -0.98 1.21
CA LYS A 238 23.49 -1.32 2.47
C LYS A 238 21.98 -1.07 2.40
N GLY A 239 21.57 0.03 1.79
CA GLY A 239 20.17 0.45 1.69
C GLY A 239 19.33 -0.43 0.78
N ARG A 240 19.97 -1.25 -0.08
CA ARG A 240 19.28 -2.14 -1.03
C ARG A 240 19.49 -3.62 -0.70
N THR A 241 20.47 -3.97 0.11
CA THR A 241 20.83 -5.37 0.41
C THR A 241 20.06 -5.87 1.62
N VAL A 242 19.59 -7.12 1.55
CA VAL A 242 18.91 -7.82 2.64
C VAL A 242 19.74 -9.06 2.97
N TYR A 243 20.09 -9.23 4.25
CA TYR A 243 20.90 -10.35 4.69
C TYR A 243 20.20 -11.69 4.45
N ASN A 244 20.98 -12.71 4.05
CA ASN A 244 20.53 -14.09 3.81
C ASN A 244 19.47 -14.28 2.71
N LEU A 245 19.13 -13.24 1.95
CA LEU A 245 18.10 -13.32 0.91
C LEU A 245 18.41 -14.37 -0.16
N HIS A 246 19.69 -14.60 -0.48
CA HIS A 246 20.11 -15.59 -1.48
C HIS A 246 19.76 -17.04 -1.09
N ARG A 247 19.81 -17.38 0.20
CA ARG A 247 19.38 -18.69 0.72
C ARG A 247 17.87 -18.71 1.00
N ALA A 248 17.35 -17.62 1.56
CA ALA A 248 15.97 -17.54 2.00
C ALA A 248 14.98 -17.47 0.84
N ALA A 249 15.33 -16.84 -0.30
CA ALA A 249 14.37 -16.62 -1.39
C ALA A 249 13.82 -17.92 -2.02
N PRO A 250 14.62 -18.95 -2.33
CA PRO A 250 14.08 -20.24 -2.78
C PRO A 250 13.17 -20.89 -1.74
N ALA A 251 13.58 -20.91 -0.47
CA ALA A 251 12.77 -21.45 0.63
C ALA A 251 11.45 -20.69 0.81
N ALA A 252 11.50 -19.36 0.70
CA ALA A 252 10.36 -18.46 0.85
C ALA A 252 9.29 -18.68 -0.22
N ARG A 253 9.71 -18.92 -1.48
CA ARG A 253 8.78 -19.23 -2.57
C ARG A 253 8.05 -20.56 -2.34
N ASN A 254 8.74 -21.56 -1.80
CA ASN A 254 8.14 -22.85 -1.49
C ASN A 254 7.20 -22.76 -0.27
N ALA A 255 7.58 -21.99 0.75
CA ALA A 255 6.79 -21.79 1.95
C ALA A 255 5.64 -20.76 1.79
N GLY A 256 5.65 -19.98 0.71
CA GLY A 256 4.70 -18.87 0.50
C GLY A 256 4.87 -17.71 1.47
N ARG A 257 6.01 -17.62 2.17
CA ARG A 257 6.28 -16.58 3.17
C ARG A 257 7.77 -16.25 3.25
N ILE A 258 8.10 -15.05 3.70
CA ILE A 258 9.46 -14.66 4.09
C ILE A 258 9.40 -13.98 5.45
N VAL A 259 10.32 -14.33 6.35
CA VAL A 259 10.36 -13.80 7.72
C VAL A 259 11.49 -12.79 7.84
N VAL A 260 11.17 -11.55 8.17
CA VAL A 260 12.14 -10.48 8.36
C VAL A 260 12.33 -10.24 9.85
N VAL A 261 13.51 -10.55 10.36
CA VAL A 261 13.92 -10.32 11.76
C VAL A 261 14.89 -9.14 11.86
N GLU A 262 15.22 -8.70 13.07
CA GLU A 262 16.03 -7.49 13.29
C GLU A 262 17.52 -7.69 12.97
N GLY A 263 18.09 -8.84 13.33
CA GLY A 263 19.54 -9.05 13.31
C GLY A 263 20.01 -10.30 12.59
N TYR A 264 21.32 -10.34 12.33
CA TYR A 264 21.98 -11.49 11.73
C TYR A 264 21.81 -12.77 12.55
N MET A 265 21.93 -12.64 13.87
CA MET A 265 21.93 -13.79 14.77
C MET A 265 20.55 -14.44 14.85
N ASP A 266 19.49 -13.66 14.69
CA ASP A 266 18.11 -14.14 14.67
C ASP A 266 17.86 -14.96 13.40
N VAL A 267 18.37 -14.49 12.25
CA VAL A 267 18.33 -15.26 11.00
C VAL A 267 19.04 -16.59 11.15
N VAL A 268 20.23 -16.58 11.77
CA VAL A 268 21.02 -17.81 11.98
C VAL A 268 20.32 -18.75 12.95
N ALA A 269 19.73 -18.23 14.03
CA ALA A 269 18.97 -19.02 15.00
C ALA A 269 17.74 -19.68 14.38
N LEU A 270 16.95 -18.92 13.61
CA LEU A 270 15.80 -19.44 12.88
C LEU A 270 16.20 -20.51 11.86
N ALA A 271 17.28 -20.27 11.10
CA ALA A 271 17.79 -21.26 10.15
C ALA A 271 18.28 -22.54 10.85
N ALA A 272 18.93 -22.42 12.01
CA ALA A 272 19.34 -23.56 12.84
C ALA A 272 18.13 -24.37 13.34
N ALA A 273 16.99 -23.69 13.55
CA ALA A 273 15.72 -24.27 13.97
C ALA A 273 14.89 -24.85 12.80
N GLY A 274 15.34 -24.69 11.56
CA GLY A 274 14.65 -25.19 10.36
C GLY A 274 13.81 -24.15 9.60
N ILE A 275 13.72 -22.92 10.12
CA ILE A 275 13.02 -21.79 9.47
C ILE A 275 14.05 -21.07 8.58
N THR A 276 14.18 -21.56 7.34
CA THR A 276 15.28 -21.18 6.43
C THR A 276 14.98 -19.96 5.55
N GLU A 277 13.73 -19.51 5.55
CA GLU A 277 13.20 -18.34 4.86
C GLU A 277 13.34 -17.03 5.66
N ALA A 278 14.22 -17.01 6.67
CA ALA A 278 14.51 -15.84 7.49
C ALA A 278 15.56 -14.92 6.84
N VAL A 279 15.33 -13.61 6.95
CA VAL A 279 16.19 -12.53 6.43
C VAL A 279 16.25 -11.36 7.41
N ALA A 280 17.23 -10.47 7.27
CA ALA A 280 17.37 -9.29 8.14
C ALA A 280 17.84 -8.04 7.38
N PRO A 281 17.43 -6.83 7.79
CA PRO A 281 18.06 -5.60 7.34
C PRO A 281 19.47 -5.46 7.96
N LEU A 282 20.31 -4.65 7.33
CA LEU A 282 21.74 -4.56 7.69
C LEU A 282 22.00 -3.47 8.73
N GLY A 283 21.49 -3.64 9.95
CA GLY A 283 21.78 -2.78 11.10
C GLY A 283 21.11 -1.39 11.06
N THR A 284 19.99 -1.26 10.35
CA THR A 284 19.12 -0.08 10.31
C THR A 284 17.66 -0.52 10.16
N ALA A 285 16.71 0.40 10.37
CA ALA A 285 15.32 0.16 10.00
C ALA A 285 15.21 -0.25 8.51
N LEU A 286 14.30 -1.18 8.23
CA LEU A 286 13.99 -1.69 6.89
C LEU A 286 13.69 -0.54 5.92
N THR A 287 14.39 -0.49 4.79
CA THR A 287 14.24 0.59 3.79
C THR A 287 13.15 0.27 2.77
N GLU A 288 12.68 1.30 2.07
CA GLU A 288 11.72 1.22 0.96
C GLU A 288 12.23 0.26 -0.14
N ARG A 289 13.50 0.40 -0.52
CA ARG A 289 14.15 -0.47 -1.52
C ARG A 289 14.22 -1.93 -1.05
N GLN A 290 14.43 -2.17 0.25
CA GLN A 290 14.41 -3.52 0.82
C GLN A 290 12.99 -4.09 0.84
N ILE A 291 11.97 -3.30 1.18
CA ILE A 291 10.55 -3.70 1.11
C ILE A 291 10.20 -4.14 -0.31
N GLU A 292 10.52 -3.32 -1.32
CA GLU A 292 10.27 -3.66 -2.73
C GLU A 292 11.00 -4.94 -3.16
N ARG A 293 12.23 -5.18 -2.67
CA ARG A 293 12.98 -6.42 -2.92
C ARG A 293 12.27 -7.63 -2.33
N LEU A 294 11.75 -7.51 -1.10
CA LEU A 294 11.01 -8.58 -0.44
C LEU A 294 9.70 -8.89 -1.17
N TRP A 295 9.00 -7.88 -1.66
CA TRP A 295 7.77 -8.04 -2.46
C TRP A 295 7.96 -8.76 -3.79
N ARG A 296 9.18 -8.79 -4.33
CA ARG A 296 9.52 -9.61 -5.50
C ARG A 296 9.69 -11.09 -5.17
N VAL A 297 9.83 -11.44 -3.89
CA VAL A 297 9.93 -12.83 -3.44
C VAL A 297 8.57 -13.35 -2.98
N VAL A 298 7.89 -12.60 -2.12
CA VAL A 298 6.53 -12.88 -1.65
C VAL A 298 5.75 -11.59 -1.51
N GLU A 299 4.48 -11.57 -1.89
CA GLU A 299 3.68 -10.34 -1.92
C GLU A 299 3.41 -9.77 -0.50
N CYS A 300 3.41 -10.61 0.53
CA CYS A 300 3.15 -10.18 1.91
C CYS A 300 4.18 -10.73 2.93
N PRO A 301 5.39 -10.12 3.01
CA PRO A 301 6.42 -10.49 3.99
C PRO A 301 5.94 -10.34 5.44
N THR A 302 6.44 -11.23 6.31
CA THR A 302 6.15 -11.18 7.75
C THR A 302 7.33 -10.56 8.49
N LEU A 303 7.11 -9.40 9.12
CA LEU A 303 8.09 -8.74 9.97
C LEU A 303 7.95 -9.24 11.41
N CYS A 304 9.02 -9.77 11.97
CA CYS A 304 9.10 -10.26 13.33
C CYS A 304 9.97 -9.32 14.15
N PHE A 305 9.35 -8.64 15.11
CA PHE A 305 10.01 -7.68 16.00
C PHE A 305 10.03 -8.20 17.44
N ASP A 306 11.02 -7.72 18.18
CA ASP A 306 11.19 -8.02 19.59
C ASP A 306 9.99 -7.52 20.41
N GLY A 307 9.72 -8.20 21.52
CA GLY A 307 8.56 -7.97 22.37
C GLY A 307 8.59 -6.73 23.25
N ASP A 308 9.36 -5.71 22.87
CA ASP A 308 9.63 -4.53 23.69
C ASP A 308 9.19 -3.21 23.01
N ALA A 309 9.41 -2.10 23.71
CA ALA A 309 9.06 -0.77 23.19
C ALA A 309 9.91 -0.39 21.95
N ALA A 310 11.11 -0.95 21.79
CA ALA A 310 11.96 -0.69 20.62
C ALA A 310 11.42 -1.41 19.38
N GLY A 311 11.01 -2.68 19.52
CA GLY A 311 10.34 -3.48 18.50
C GLY A 311 9.02 -2.86 18.04
N GLN A 312 8.20 -2.34 18.96
CA GLN A 312 6.99 -1.58 18.59
C GLN A 312 7.29 -0.33 17.77
N ARG A 313 8.32 0.45 18.15
CA ARG A 313 8.77 1.60 17.35
C ARG A 313 9.32 1.16 15.99
N ALA A 314 10.00 0.02 15.91
CA ALA A 314 10.50 -0.55 14.66
C ALA A 314 9.37 -0.96 13.73
N ALA A 315 8.33 -1.62 14.26
CA ALA A 315 7.11 -1.95 13.54
C ALA A 315 6.46 -0.71 12.94
N MET A 316 6.23 0.33 13.76
CA MET A 316 5.63 1.58 13.26
C MET A 316 6.48 2.26 12.19
N ARG A 317 7.81 2.26 12.33
CA ARG A 317 8.69 2.78 11.26
C ARG A 317 8.57 1.99 9.96
N ALA A 318 8.50 0.66 10.04
CA ALA A 318 8.31 -0.19 8.86
C ALA A 318 6.94 0.06 8.20
N ILE A 319 5.88 0.21 9.00
CA ILE A 319 4.54 0.58 8.54
C ILE A 319 4.58 1.92 7.78
N THR A 320 5.14 2.97 8.38
CA THR A 320 5.20 4.30 7.75
C THR A 320 5.99 4.29 6.44
N ARG A 321 7.03 3.47 6.31
CA ARG A 321 7.79 3.31 5.06
C ARG A 321 7.04 2.50 4.01
N ALA A 322 6.22 1.54 4.43
CA ALA A 322 5.45 0.69 3.51
C ALA A 322 4.20 1.37 2.96
N LEU A 323 3.51 2.20 3.76
CA LEU A 323 2.25 2.85 3.39
C LEU A 323 2.28 3.56 2.02
N PRO A 324 3.30 4.38 1.68
CA PRO A 324 3.38 5.02 0.37
C PRO A 324 3.58 4.05 -0.79
N LEU A 325 4.14 2.87 -0.51
CA LEU A 325 4.55 1.90 -1.52
C LEU A 325 3.49 0.82 -1.79
N LEU A 326 2.42 0.76 -0.99
CA LEU A 326 1.39 -0.28 -1.09
C LEU A 326 0.80 -0.37 -2.51
N ARG A 327 0.67 -1.61 -2.99
CA ARG A 327 0.04 -1.97 -4.27
C ARG A 327 -0.91 -3.15 -4.06
N PRO A 328 -1.85 -3.41 -4.98
CA PRO A 328 -2.72 -4.58 -4.87
C PRO A 328 -1.89 -5.86 -4.68
N GLY A 329 -2.22 -6.66 -3.67
CA GLY A 329 -1.47 -7.86 -3.26
C GLY A 329 -0.24 -7.58 -2.39
N GLN A 330 0.38 -6.40 -2.49
CA GLN A 330 1.63 -6.07 -1.79
C GLN A 330 1.40 -5.38 -0.46
N SER A 331 1.72 -6.06 0.64
CA SER A 331 1.55 -5.55 2.01
C SER A 331 2.57 -6.16 2.97
N LEU A 332 2.40 -5.94 4.27
CA LEU A 332 3.22 -6.54 5.33
C LEU A 332 2.32 -7.20 6.38
N ARG A 333 2.80 -8.30 6.94
CA ARG A 333 2.32 -8.86 8.21
C ARG A 333 3.33 -8.55 9.30
N ILE A 334 2.86 -8.41 10.53
CA ILE A 334 3.69 -8.02 11.66
C ILE A 334 3.37 -8.93 12.83
N VAL A 335 4.41 -9.54 13.40
CA VAL A 335 4.37 -10.26 14.66
C VAL A 335 5.31 -9.58 15.65
N THR A 336 4.85 -9.49 16.89
CA THR A 336 5.63 -8.99 18.02
C THR A 336 5.77 -10.13 19.01
N LEU A 337 7.00 -10.47 19.37
CA LEU A 337 7.28 -11.57 20.29
C LEU A 337 6.83 -11.24 21.73
N PRO A 338 6.57 -12.23 22.58
CA PRO A 338 6.18 -11.98 23.97
C PRO A 338 7.39 -11.54 24.82
N GLY A 339 7.12 -10.74 25.85
CA GLY A 339 8.02 -10.54 27.00
C GLY A 339 9.44 -10.07 26.68
N GLY A 340 9.62 -9.19 25.69
CA GLY A 340 10.92 -8.64 25.30
C GLY A 340 11.92 -9.66 24.74
N MET A 341 11.46 -10.84 24.33
CA MET A 341 12.30 -11.89 23.74
C MET A 341 12.63 -11.56 22.28
N ASP A 342 13.80 -12.03 21.85
CA ASP A 342 14.20 -12.10 20.44
C ASP A 342 13.86 -13.49 19.84
N PRO A 343 13.93 -13.69 18.51
CA PRO A 343 13.65 -14.98 17.89
C PRO A 343 14.55 -16.12 18.39
N ASP A 344 15.81 -15.84 18.77
CA ASP A 344 16.72 -16.85 19.30
C ASP A 344 16.30 -17.32 20.70
N ASP A 345 15.87 -16.40 21.56
CA ASP A 345 15.37 -16.69 22.91
C ASP A 345 14.11 -17.56 22.85
N VAL A 346 13.16 -17.24 21.96
CA VAL A 346 11.94 -18.04 21.75
C VAL A 346 12.28 -19.45 21.29
N VAL A 347 13.13 -19.59 20.27
CA VAL A 347 13.53 -20.90 19.74
C VAL A 347 14.24 -21.74 20.82
N LYS A 348 15.09 -21.12 21.64
CA LYS A 348 15.82 -21.82 22.71
C LYS A 348 14.94 -22.27 23.86
N ARG A 349 14.01 -21.42 24.29
CA ARG A 349 13.16 -21.71 25.45
C ARG A 349 12.00 -22.62 25.08
N ASP A 350 11.30 -22.30 23.99
CA ASP A 350 9.99 -22.88 23.65
C ASP A 350 10.02 -23.77 22.40
N GLY A 351 11.13 -23.75 21.64
CA GLY A 351 11.34 -24.58 20.46
C GLY A 351 10.82 -23.99 19.13
N PRO A 352 11.15 -24.62 17.99
CA PRO A 352 10.79 -24.13 16.67
C PRO A 352 9.26 -24.08 16.44
N GLN A 353 8.50 -25.03 17.00
CA GLN A 353 7.05 -25.07 16.82
C GLN A 353 6.35 -23.88 17.49
N ALA A 354 6.88 -23.39 18.62
CA ALA A 354 6.37 -22.18 19.26
C ALA A 354 6.63 -20.95 18.40
N MET A 355 7.82 -20.86 17.79
CA MET A 355 8.13 -19.79 16.84
C MET A 355 7.21 -19.82 15.62
N GLU A 356 6.94 -21.02 15.06
CA GLU A 356 5.99 -21.21 13.95
C GLU A 356 4.57 -20.76 14.32
N ALA A 357 4.10 -21.09 15.52
CA ALA A 357 2.80 -20.66 16.01
C ALA A 357 2.70 -19.13 16.09
N LEU A 358 3.72 -18.47 16.66
CA LEU A 358 3.77 -17.00 16.73
C LEU A 358 3.79 -16.36 15.33
N LEU A 359 4.58 -16.90 14.40
CA LEU A 359 4.61 -16.44 13.01
C LEU A 359 3.23 -16.60 12.32
N GLY A 360 2.48 -17.65 12.65
CA GLY A 360 1.11 -17.88 12.18
C GLY A 360 0.10 -16.83 12.66
N GLU A 361 0.34 -16.25 13.84
CA GLU A 361 -0.48 -15.20 14.44
C GLU A 361 -0.14 -13.78 13.94
N ALA A 362 0.76 -13.65 12.96
CA ALA A 362 1.17 -12.34 12.44
C ALA A 362 -0.04 -11.52 11.96
N ARG A 363 -0.18 -10.31 12.49
CA ARG A 363 -1.30 -9.41 12.24
C ARG A 363 -1.10 -8.61 10.96
N SER A 364 -2.19 -8.14 10.36
CA SER A 364 -2.09 -7.29 9.17
C SER A 364 -1.47 -5.92 9.52
N LEU A 365 -0.87 -5.27 8.53
CA LEU A 365 -0.33 -3.91 8.66
C LEU A 365 -1.36 -2.93 9.26
N ILE A 366 -2.60 -2.97 8.78
CA ILE A 366 -3.67 -2.06 9.23
C ILE A 366 -4.10 -2.34 10.67
N ASP A 367 -4.13 -3.61 11.09
CA ASP A 367 -4.46 -3.96 12.47
C ASP A 367 -3.40 -3.42 13.43
N VAL A 368 -2.12 -3.60 13.10
CA VAL A 368 -1.02 -3.12 13.95
C VAL A 368 -1.00 -1.59 13.99
N LEU A 369 -1.18 -0.93 12.85
CA LEU A 369 -1.32 0.53 12.77
C LEU A 369 -2.44 1.05 13.69
N TRP A 370 -3.63 0.45 13.60
CA TRP A 370 -4.78 0.83 14.43
C TRP A 370 -4.48 0.68 15.92
N ALA A 371 -3.98 -0.48 16.34
CA ALA A 371 -3.69 -0.73 17.75
C ALA A 371 -2.62 0.21 18.29
N ALA A 372 -1.53 0.41 17.54
CA ALA A 372 -0.45 1.29 17.95
C ALA A 372 -0.92 2.74 18.13
N GLU A 373 -1.69 3.28 17.17
CA GLU A 373 -2.19 4.65 17.27
C GLU A 373 -3.25 4.84 18.36
N ARG A 374 -4.10 3.82 18.57
CA ARG A 374 -5.12 3.80 19.63
C ARG A 374 -4.47 3.79 21.02
N ASP A 375 -3.44 2.97 21.20
CA ASP A 375 -2.80 2.75 22.50
C ASP A 375 -1.70 3.78 22.80
N ALA A 376 -1.32 4.62 21.82
CA ALA A 376 -0.27 5.62 21.96
C ALA A 376 -0.58 6.73 22.98
N LEU A 377 -1.85 7.15 23.09
CA LEU A 377 -2.29 8.24 23.95
C LEU A 377 -3.65 7.94 24.59
N PRO A 378 -3.94 8.49 25.79
CA PRO A 378 -5.27 8.38 26.40
C PRO A 378 -6.37 8.92 25.47
N LEU A 379 -7.55 8.29 25.48
CA LEU A 379 -8.69 8.63 24.61
C LEU A 379 -9.92 9.05 25.45
N THR A 380 -9.69 9.88 26.47
CA THR A 380 -10.71 10.21 27.48
C THR A 380 -11.60 11.37 27.05
N THR A 381 -11.08 12.30 26.25
CA THR A 381 -11.81 13.49 25.79
C THR A 381 -12.21 13.42 24.31
N PRO A 382 -13.20 14.21 23.86
CA PRO A 382 -13.48 14.40 22.44
C PRO A 382 -12.26 14.89 21.65
N GLU A 383 -11.44 15.76 22.23
CA GLU A 383 -10.19 16.27 21.66
C GLU A 383 -9.18 15.15 21.44
N ASP A 384 -9.02 14.24 22.41
CA ASP A 384 -8.13 13.07 22.28
C ASP A 384 -8.58 12.14 21.15
N LYS A 385 -9.89 11.88 21.08
CA LYS A 385 -10.51 11.08 20.01
C LYS A 385 -10.32 11.74 18.64
N ALA A 386 -10.50 13.06 18.54
CA ALA A 386 -10.21 13.81 17.32
C ALA A 386 -8.73 13.71 16.94
N GLY A 387 -7.83 13.75 17.92
CA GLY A 387 -6.39 13.55 17.75
C GLY A 387 -6.06 12.17 17.17
N LEU A 388 -6.65 11.09 17.69
CA LEU A 388 -6.50 9.74 17.14
C LEU A 388 -6.93 9.69 15.66
N LYS A 389 -8.11 10.22 15.36
CA LYS A 389 -8.63 10.26 13.99
C LYS A 389 -7.68 11.02 13.06
N ALA A 390 -7.16 12.16 13.50
CA ALA A 390 -6.22 12.96 12.72
C ALA A 390 -4.93 12.19 12.40
N ARG A 391 -4.35 11.48 13.38
CA ARG A 391 -3.15 10.64 13.17
C ARG A 391 -3.39 9.49 12.19
N LEU A 392 -4.51 8.77 12.36
CA LEU A 392 -4.89 7.68 11.45
C LEU A 392 -5.08 8.17 10.01
N MET A 393 -5.75 9.32 9.82
CA MET A 393 -5.95 9.88 8.49
C MET A 393 -4.63 10.38 7.88
N ALA A 394 -3.72 10.95 8.68
CA ALA A 394 -2.40 11.35 8.21
C ALA A 394 -1.61 10.16 7.63
N HIS A 395 -1.67 8.98 8.27
CA HIS A 395 -1.08 7.75 7.72
C HIS A 395 -1.73 7.35 6.40
N CYS A 396 -3.07 7.32 6.34
CA CYS A 396 -3.79 7.03 5.10
C CYS A 396 -3.43 8.02 3.98
N ASP A 397 -3.14 9.27 4.31
CA ASP A 397 -2.84 10.29 3.33
C ASP A 397 -1.50 10.10 2.63
N THR A 398 -0.58 9.35 3.24
CA THR A 398 0.71 8.96 2.62
C THR A 398 0.58 7.87 1.56
N ILE A 399 -0.50 7.08 1.57
CA ILE A 399 -0.73 5.98 0.63
C ILE A 399 -0.92 6.54 -0.78
N GLN A 400 -0.10 6.10 -1.72
CA GLN A 400 -0.13 6.61 -3.09
C GLN A 400 -1.21 5.95 -3.96
N HIS A 401 -1.50 4.67 -3.74
CA HIS A 401 -2.51 3.96 -4.52
C HIS A 401 -3.93 4.40 -4.13
N PRO A 402 -4.75 4.95 -5.04
CA PRO A 402 -6.02 5.61 -4.71
C PRO A 402 -7.06 4.65 -4.11
N ASP A 403 -7.23 3.45 -4.67
CA ASP A 403 -8.22 2.49 -4.13
C ASP A 403 -7.81 1.94 -2.76
N ILE A 404 -6.54 1.59 -2.56
CA ILE A 404 -6.01 1.16 -1.26
C ILE A 404 -6.19 2.28 -0.22
N LYS A 405 -5.85 3.53 -0.58
CA LYS A 405 -6.08 4.69 0.28
C LYS A 405 -7.55 4.82 0.67
N ALA A 406 -8.48 4.68 -0.27
CA ALA A 406 -9.91 4.74 0.01
C ALA A 406 -10.38 3.61 0.95
N LEU A 407 -9.90 2.39 0.73
CA LEU A 407 -10.20 1.22 1.58
C LEU A 407 -9.63 1.38 2.99
N TYR A 408 -8.38 1.80 3.13
CA TYR A 408 -7.75 2.10 4.43
C TYR A 408 -8.52 3.19 5.19
N ARG A 409 -8.90 4.28 4.50
CA ARG A 409 -9.71 5.34 5.12
C ARG A 409 -11.07 4.80 5.58
N ARG A 410 -11.74 3.97 4.78
CA ARG A 410 -13.03 3.37 5.16
C ARG A 410 -12.88 2.51 6.42
N ASP A 411 -11.95 1.56 6.40
CA ASP A 411 -11.72 0.61 7.49
C ASP A 411 -11.33 1.32 8.80
N LEU A 412 -10.36 2.25 8.75
CA LEU A 412 -9.95 2.98 9.95
C LEU A 412 -11.05 3.92 10.48
N ASN A 413 -11.90 4.50 9.61
CA ASN A 413 -13.04 5.29 10.07
C ASN A 413 -14.14 4.43 10.70
N GLU A 414 -14.33 3.20 10.22
CA GLU A 414 -15.27 2.24 10.80
C GLU A 414 -14.82 1.83 12.20
N ARG A 415 -13.56 1.38 12.34
CA ARG A 415 -12.94 1.07 13.65
C ARG A 415 -12.99 2.27 14.61
N PHE A 416 -12.70 3.47 14.11
CA PHE A 416 -12.83 4.69 14.89
C PHE A 416 -14.28 4.95 15.33
N GLY A 417 -15.25 4.73 14.44
CA GLY A 417 -16.67 4.86 14.75
C GLY A 417 -17.11 3.89 15.85
N GLU A 418 -16.70 2.63 15.77
CA GLU A 418 -16.96 1.62 16.79
C GLU A 418 -16.35 1.99 18.14
N LEU A 419 -15.11 2.47 18.16
CA LEU A 419 -14.44 2.91 19.39
C LEU A 419 -15.08 4.17 19.99
N ALA A 420 -15.35 5.17 19.16
CA ALA A 420 -15.82 6.48 19.62
C ALA A 420 -17.31 6.47 20.01
N PHE A 421 -18.10 5.62 19.35
CA PHE A 421 -19.57 5.56 19.46
C PHE A 421 -20.09 4.18 19.87
N ALA A 422 -19.25 3.34 20.50
CA ALA A 422 -19.57 1.97 20.93
C ALA A 422 -21.02 1.86 21.40
N ARG A 423 -21.80 1.07 20.65
CA ARG A 423 -23.24 0.89 20.82
C ARG A 423 -23.47 0.36 22.24
N LYS A 424 -24.13 1.14 23.11
CA LYS A 424 -24.74 0.58 24.33
C LYS A 424 -25.62 -0.59 23.86
N GLU A 425 -25.30 -1.81 24.25
CA GLU A 425 -26.12 -2.99 23.97
C GLU A 425 -27.56 -2.65 24.35
N ARG A 426 -28.43 -2.58 23.35
CA ARG A 426 -29.87 -2.56 23.62
C ARG A 426 -30.19 -3.95 24.12
N ALA A 427 -30.52 -4.06 25.41
CA ALA A 427 -31.02 -5.29 26.00
C ALA A 427 -32.07 -5.91 25.06
N PRO A 428 -32.02 -7.23 24.81
CA PRO A 428 -32.91 -7.87 23.86
C PRO A 428 -34.36 -7.58 24.26
N PHE A 429 -35.10 -7.00 23.32
CA PHE A 429 -36.52 -6.72 23.47
C PHE A 429 -37.25 -8.06 23.62
N GLN A 430 -37.63 -8.40 24.86
CA GLN A 430 -38.55 -9.52 25.12
C GLN A 430 -39.99 -9.02 24.91
N PRO A 431 -40.70 -9.50 23.88
CA PRO A 431 -42.10 -9.18 23.73
C PRO A 431 -42.88 -9.88 24.84
N ARG A 432 -43.37 -9.11 25.81
CA ARG A 432 -44.27 -9.63 26.84
C ARG A 432 -45.62 -9.91 26.18
N GLN A 433 -45.92 -11.18 25.91
CA GLN A 433 -47.27 -11.63 25.56
C GLN A 433 -48.20 -11.35 26.74
N GLY A 434 -49.34 -10.73 26.44
CA GLY A 434 -50.28 -10.20 27.43
C GLY A 434 -51.17 -11.25 28.09
N GLY A 435 -51.89 -10.78 29.12
CA GLY A 435 -53.18 -11.33 29.53
C GLY A 435 -53.38 -11.52 31.04
N GLY A 436 -54.17 -10.63 31.67
CA GLY A 436 -54.86 -10.91 32.93
C GLY A 436 -54.82 -9.80 34.00
N PRO A 437 -55.96 -9.22 34.43
CA PRO A 437 -56.00 -8.14 35.43
C PRO A 437 -56.18 -8.67 36.86
N ALA A 438 -55.37 -8.19 37.81
CA ALA A 438 -55.53 -8.39 39.26
C ALA A 438 -54.81 -7.26 40.06
N PRO A 439 -55.17 -6.96 41.32
CA PRO A 439 -55.49 -5.61 41.76
C PRO A 439 -54.40 -4.84 42.54
N ARG A 440 -54.65 -3.53 42.63
CA ARG A 440 -53.89 -2.44 43.24
C ARG A 440 -53.18 -2.76 44.58
N GLY A 441 -51.85 -2.54 44.58
CA GLY A 441 -51.04 -2.24 45.76
C GLY A 441 -50.50 -0.80 45.70
N LYS A 442 -50.56 -0.09 46.83
CA LYS A 442 -50.39 1.36 46.98
C LYS A 442 -48.96 1.85 46.72
N GLY A 443 -48.86 3.01 46.06
CA GLY A 443 -47.85 4.03 46.37
C GLY A 443 -46.67 4.17 45.41
N GLN A 444 -46.84 4.98 44.36
CA GLN A 444 -45.83 5.95 43.90
C GLN A 444 -46.50 7.00 43.00
N PRO A 445 -46.17 8.31 43.09
CA PRO A 445 -46.74 9.32 42.21
C PRO A 445 -46.17 9.16 40.80
N TRP A 446 -47.06 9.18 39.79
CA TRP A 446 -46.70 9.24 38.37
C TRP A 446 -45.85 10.49 38.11
N LYS A 447 -44.59 10.31 37.65
CA LYS A 447 -43.80 11.37 37.00
C LYS A 447 -43.98 11.29 35.47
N PRO A 448 -44.33 12.39 34.77
CA PRO A 448 -44.53 12.35 33.32
C PRO A 448 -43.24 11.96 32.61
N ALA A 449 -43.39 11.39 31.42
CA ALA A 449 -42.30 10.90 30.58
C ALA A 449 -41.23 11.99 30.35
N PRO A 450 -39.94 11.63 30.26
CA PRO A 450 -38.90 12.59 29.88
C PRO A 450 -39.20 13.11 28.47
N PRO A 451 -38.89 14.39 28.19
CA PRO A 451 -39.21 15.02 26.92
C PRO A 451 -38.45 14.35 25.76
N PRO A 452 -38.93 14.50 24.51
CA PRO A 452 -38.24 14.01 23.32
C PRO A 452 -36.82 14.57 23.22
N LEU A 453 -35.97 13.88 22.45
CA LEU A 453 -34.56 14.23 22.22
C LEU A 453 -34.36 15.75 22.00
N PRO A 454 -33.29 16.36 22.55
CA PRO A 454 -32.96 17.75 22.26
C PRO A 454 -32.87 17.99 20.75
N ALA A 455 -33.51 19.06 20.28
CA ALA A 455 -33.69 19.37 18.85
C ALA A 455 -32.39 19.31 18.02
N GLU A 456 -31.23 19.56 18.64
CA GLU A 456 -29.92 19.48 17.99
C GLU A 456 -29.48 18.07 17.57
N GLN A 457 -29.88 17.02 18.30
CA GLN A 457 -29.49 15.64 18.00
C GLN A 457 -30.40 15.01 16.94
N ALA A 458 -31.68 15.37 16.92
CA ALA A 458 -32.58 15.08 15.79
C ALA A 458 -32.11 15.79 14.51
N ASN A 459 -31.65 17.04 14.63
CA ASN A 459 -31.11 17.83 13.52
C ASN A 459 -29.87 17.21 12.85
N ARG A 460 -29.01 16.49 13.58
CA ARG A 460 -27.78 15.88 12.99
C ARG A 460 -28.05 14.60 12.19
N LEU A 461 -29.06 13.81 12.57
CA LEU A 461 -29.55 12.69 11.75
C LEU A 461 -30.36 13.19 10.54
N GLN A 462 -31.04 14.33 10.68
CA GLN A 462 -31.67 15.07 9.58
C GLN A 462 -30.67 15.79 8.66
N GLN A 463 -29.36 15.87 8.93
CA GLN A 463 -28.44 16.64 8.08
C GLN A 463 -27.98 15.91 6.79
N ARG A 464 -27.97 14.57 6.76
CA ARG A 464 -27.73 13.79 5.53
C ARG A 464 -29.00 13.59 4.69
N VAL A 465 -30.15 13.48 5.37
CA VAL A 465 -31.49 13.54 4.76
C VAL A 465 -31.77 14.99 4.27
N GLY A 466 -31.22 15.98 4.97
CA GLY A 466 -31.49 17.39 4.76
C GLY A 466 -30.78 18.04 3.58
N THR A 467 -29.74 17.46 2.97
CA THR A 467 -29.11 18.11 1.79
C THR A 467 -29.95 17.94 0.53
N ARG A 468 -30.53 16.74 0.33
CA ARG A 468 -31.47 16.46 -0.77
C ARG A 468 -32.81 17.13 -0.52
N ASP A 469 -33.35 17.04 0.69
CA ASP A 469 -34.63 17.69 1.01
C ASP A 469 -34.53 19.22 0.95
N ARG A 470 -33.39 19.83 1.30
CA ARG A 470 -33.15 21.26 1.08
C ARG A 470 -33.07 21.63 -0.40
N LEU A 471 -32.48 20.78 -1.24
CA LEU A 471 -32.45 21.02 -2.68
C LEU A 471 -33.85 20.89 -3.29
N ILE A 472 -34.65 19.91 -2.85
CA ILE A 472 -36.07 19.76 -3.23
C ILE A 472 -36.88 20.98 -2.79
N ALA A 473 -36.73 21.42 -1.54
CA ALA A 473 -37.38 22.63 -1.04
C ALA A 473 -36.99 23.88 -1.85
N ALA A 474 -35.73 23.98 -2.25
CA ALA A 474 -35.23 25.09 -3.07
C ALA A 474 -35.82 25.02 -4.48
N VAL A 475 -35.89 23.84 -5.08
CA VAL A 475 -36.53 23.64 -6.39
C VAL A 475 -38.01 24.03 -6.32
N ILE A 476 -38.75 23.61 -5.29
CA ILE A 476 -40.17 24.00 -5.09
C ILE A 476 -40.30 25.53 -4.98
N ALA A 477 -39.45 26.19 -4.19
CA ALA A 477 -39.45 27.66 -4.11
C ALA A 477 -39.11 28.32 -5.45
N GLY A 478 -38.14 27.78 -6.20
CA GLY A 478 -37.78 28.25 -7.53
C GLY A 478 -38.91 28.13 -8.55
N LEU A 479 -39.67 27.03 -8.51
CA LEU A 479 -40.81 26.78 -9.39
C LEU A 479 -41.99 27.72 -9.11
N VAL A 480 -42.22 28.11 -7.85
CA VAL A 480 -43.22 29.15 -7.52
C VAL A 480 -42.83 30.50 -8.10
N GLU A 481 -41.54 30.84 -8.12
CA GLU A 481 -41.04 32.08 -8.72
C GLU A 481 -40.92 32.03 -10.26
N GLN A 482 -40.87 30.83 -10.84
CA GLN A 482 -40.70 30.61 -12.28
C GLN A 482 -41.68 29.53 -12.78
N PRO A 483 -42.99 29.81 -12.82
CA PRO A 483 -44.02 28.80 -13.08
C PRO A 483 -43.95 28.15 -14.46
N ASP A 484 -43.41 28.86 -15.46
CA ASP A 484 -43.25 28.35 -16.83
C ASP A 484 -42.36 27.09 -16.91
N LEU A 485 -41.48 26.89 -15.92
CA LEU A 485 -40.62 25.72 -15.83
C LEU A 485 -41.32 24.48 -15.27
N ILE A 486 -42.48 24.62 -14.63
CA ILE A 486 -43.22 23.49 -14.06
C ILE A 486 -43.68 22.56 -15.19
N ALA A 487 -44.33 23.10 -16.22
CA ALA A 487 -44.80 22.33 -17.37
C ALA A 487 -43.63 21.75 -18.17
N ALA A 488 -42.54 22.52 -18.35
CA ALA A 488 -41.35 22.09 -19.07
C ALA A 488 -40.62 20.91 -18.41
N HIS A 489 -40.79 20.74 -17.10
CA HIS A 489 -40.13 19.68 -16.32
C HIS A 489 -41.10 18.74 -15.60
N ALA A 490 -42.38 18.71 -15.98
CA ALA A 490 -43.44 17.96 -15.28
C ALA A 490 -43.10 16.47 -15.09
N GLU A 491 -42.58 15.81 -16.13
CA GLU A 491 -42.17 14.40 -16.06
C GLU A 491 -41.04 14.14 -15.06
N SER A 492 -40.06 15.06 -14.98
CA SER A 492 -38.94 14.97 -14.04
C SER A 492 -39.39 15.27 -12.62
N LEU A 493 -40.27 16.24 -12.45
CA LEU A 493 -40.83 16.64 -11.16
C LEU A 493 -41.73 15.54 -10.57
N ALA A 494 -42.52 14.85 -11.40
CA ALA A 494 -43.35 13.72 -10.96
C ALA A 494 -42.55 12.52 -10.41
N ARG A 495 -41.25 12.42 -10.75
CA ARG A 495 -40.35 11.39 -10.20
C ARG A 495 -39.77 11.77 -8.83
N LEU A 496 -39.95 13.01 -8.37
CA LEU A 496 -39.46 13.47 -7.07
C LEU A 496 -40.41 13.03 -5.96
N HIS A 497 -39.83 12.47 -4.90
CA HIS A 497 -40.56 12.01 -3.72
C HIS A 497 -40.01 12.74 -2.48
N PRO A 498 -40.56 13.92 -2.11
CA PRO A 498 -40.15 14.63 -0.91
C PRO A 498 -40.46 13.82 0.36
N ALA A 499 -39.58 13.85 1.36
CA ALA A 499 -39.78 13.13 2.61
C ALA A 499 -40.87 13.76 3.52
N GLU A 500 -41.07 15.09 3.41
CA GLU A 500 -42.10 15.81 4.17
C GLU A 500 -43.43 15.83 3.41
N ALA A 501 -44.51 15.45 4.08
CA ALA A 501 -45.85 15.39 3.50
C ALA A 501 -46.33 16.73 2.93
N ASP A 502 -45.99 17.85 3.58
CA ASP A 502 -46.33 19.19 3.12
C ASP A 502 -45.61 19.54 1.80
N MET A 503 -44.34 19.16 1.65
CA MET A 503 -43.59 19.40 0.42
C MET A 503 -44.08 18.53 -0.73
N ALA A 504 -44.44 17.28 -0.46
CA ALA A 504 -45.06 16.39 -1.44
C ALA A 504 -46.40 16.98 -1.93
N ALA A 505 -47.25 17.42 -1.01
CA ALA A 505 -48.54 18.04 -1.34
C ALA A 505 -48.38 19.37 -2.11
N THR A 506 -47.37 20.17 -1.79
CA THR A 506 -47.04 21.40 -2.54
C THR A 506 -46.58 21.07 -3.96
N LEU A 507 -45.70 20.08 -4.14
CA LEU A 507 -45.23 19.65 -5.46
C LEU A 507 -46.38 19.12 -6.33
N ASP A 508 -47.24 18.26 -5.77
CA ASP A 508 -48.42 17.75 -6.45
C ASP A 508 -49.38 18.87 -6.86
N ALA A 509 -49.58 19.87 -5.98
CA ALA A 509 -50.41 21.03 -6.29
C ALA A 509 -49.82 21.84 -7.46
N LEU A 510 -48.50 22.04 -7.52
CA LEU A 510 -47.84 22.72 -8.64
C LEU A 510 -48.01 21.97 -9.96
N LEU A 511 -47.86 20.64 -9.94
CA LEU A 511 -48.06 19.80 -11.14
C LEU A 511 -49.51 19.84 -11.63
N VAL A 512 -50.49 19.76 -10.73
CA VAL A 512 -51.91 19.88 -11.07
C VAL A 512 -52.26 21.25 -11.66
N LEU A 513 -51.65 22.32 -11.13
CA LEU A 513 -51.85 23.68 -11.64
C LEU A 513 -51.25 23.86 -13.05
N ALA A 514 -50.12 23.22 -13.33
CA ALA A 514 -49.51 23.20 -14.67
C ALA A 514 -50.37 22.46 -15.70
N ASP A 515 -51.07 21.39 -15.29
CA ASP A 515 -51.92 20.57 -16.16
C ASP A 515 -53.34 21.15 -16.35
N SER A 516 -53.74 22.11 -15.51
CA SER A 516 -55.06 22.75 -15.54
C SER A 516 -54.93 24.26 -15.78
N PRO A 517 -54.64 24.72 -17.02
CA PRO A 517 -54.65 26.14 -17.32
C PRO A 517 -56.03 26.72 -17.01
N GLY A 518 -56.06 27.85 -16.30
CA GLY A 518 -57.32 28.51 -15.91
C GLY A 518 -58.24 28.81 -17.11
N PRO A 519 -59.50 29.21 -16.87
CA PRO A 519 -60.53 29.39 -17.91
C PRO A 519 -60.18 30.39 -19.04
N SER A 520 -59.07 31.12 -18.93
CA SER A 520 -58.56 32.10 -19.90
C SER A 520 -57.27 31.68 -20.63
N GLY A 521 -56.72 30.48 -20.38
CA GLY A 521 -55.49 30.00 -21.06
C GLY A 521 -54.23 30.85 -20.78
N ALA A 522 -54.26 31.69 -19.74
CA ALA A 522 -53.14 32.55 -19.36
C ALA A 522 -52.03 31.74 -18.68
N ALA A 523 -50.77 32.19 -18.86
CA ALA A 523 -49.61 31.62 -18.19
C ALA A 523 -49.77 31.68 -16.66
N LEU A 524 -49.25 30.67 -15.96
CA LEU A 524 -49.31 30.61 -14.51
C LEU A 524 -48.51 31.77 -13.89
N GLU A 525 -49.18 32.69 -13.21
CA GLU A 525 -48.51 33.77 -12.50
C GLU A 525 -48.16 33.35 -11.06
N SER A 526 -46.97 33.75 -10.58
CA SER A 526 -46.49 33.41 -9.23
C SER A 526 -47.45 33.84 -8.11
N GLU A 527 -48.11 35.00 -8.24
CA GLU A 527 -49.10 35.47 -7.26
C GLU A 527 -50.32 34.55 -7.18
N HIS A 528 -50.80 34.06 -8.33
CA HIS A 528 -51.92 33.13 -8.40
C HIS A 528 -51.59 31.78 -7.75
N ILE A 529 -50.38 31.26 -8.00
CA ILE A 529 -49.89 30.03 -7.34
C ILE A 529 -49.84 30.22 -5.82
N ARG A 530 -49.31 31.35 -5.34
CA ARG A 530 -49.25 31.61 -3.89
C ARG A 530 -50.63 31.69 -3.25
N THR A 531 -51.61 32.33 -3.91
CA THR A 531 -53.00 32.37 -3.42
C THR A 531 -53.57 30.96 -3.29
N ILE A 532 -53.42 30.11 -4.30
CA ILE A 532 -53.95 28.75 -4.30
C ILE A 532 -53.26 27.87 -3.23
N LEU A 533 -51.94 27.97 -3.10
CA LEU A 533 -51.21 27.25 -2.05
C LEU A 533 -51.66 27.70 -0.65
N GLN A 534 -51.92 29.00 -0.46
CA GLN A 534 -52.43 29.56 0.80
C GLN A 534 -53.86 29.09 1.12
N GLU A 535 -54.77 29.07 0.13
CA GLU A 535 -56.14 28.56 0.29
C GLU A 535 -56.16 27.08 0.67
N ARG A 536 -55.26 26.29 0.08
CA ARG A 536 -55.06 24.87 0.40
C ARG A 536 -54.28 24.62 1.69
N ARG A 537 -53.84 25.68 2.38
CA ARG A 537 -53.01 25.64 3.59
C ARG A 537 -51.70 24.87 3.40
N LEU A 538 -51.13 24.92 2.20
CA LEU A 538 -49.87 24.28 1.84
C LEU A 538 -48.71 25.23 2.10
N ARG A 539 -47.60 24.70 2.63
CA ARG A 539 -46.41 25.48 2.97
C ARG A 539 -45.54 25.68 1.74
N THR A 540 -45.22 26.93 1.43
CA THR A 540 -44.16 27.28 0.47
C THR A 540 -42.83 27.48 1.20
N PRO A 541 -41.74 26.83 0.77
CA PRO A 541 -40.42 27.07 1.36
C PRO A 541 -39.98 28.52 1.18
N THR A 542 -39.38 29.10 2.21
CA THR A 542 -38.96 30.51 2.29
C THR A 542 -37.45 30.62 2.45
N ALA A 543 -36.89 31.82 2.25
CA ALA A 543 -35.44 32.07 2.37
C ALA A 543 -34.83 31.61 3.71
N THR A 544 -35.63 31.57 4.79
CA THR A 544 -35.20 31.08 6.11
C THR A 544 -35.02 29.56 6.17
N ASP A 545 -35.64 28.79 5.26
CA ASP A 545 -35.57 27.33 5.22
C ASP A 545 -34.24 26.80 4.67
N PHE A 546 -33.42 27.66 4.03
CA PHE A 546 -32.15 27.29 3.40
C PHE A 546 -30.90 27.65 4.23
N GLY A 547 -31.06 28.35 5.36
CA GLY A 547 -29.96 28.75 6.24
C GLY A 547 -28.88 29.58 5.53
N GLU A 548 -27.61 29.21 5.68
CA GLU A 548 -26.48 29.88 5.00
C GLU A 548 -26.29 29.45 3.53
N ILE A 549 -27.00 28.43 3.06
CA ILE A 549 -26.87 27.91 1.70
C ILE A 549 -27.80 28.72 0.80
N ARG A 550 -27.21 29.40 -0.19
CA ARG A 550 -27.97 30.15 -1.20
C ARG A 550 -27.85 29.45 -2.54
N PHE A 551 -28.99 29.03 -3.09
CA PHE A 551 -29.07 28.53 -4.45
C PHE A 551 -29.20 29.70 -5.43
N GLY A 552 -28.30 29.77 -6.41
CA GLY A 552 -28.22 30.88 -7.35
C GLY A 552 -29.51 31.13 -8.15
N PHE A 553 -30.31 30.07 -8.36
CA PHE A 553 -31.61 30.14 -9.05
C PHE A 553 -32.72 30.82 -8.24
N LEU A 554 -32.56 31.01 -6.93
CA LEU A 554 -33.53 31.72 -6.08
C LEU A 554 -33.39 33.25 -6.15
N ALA A 555 -32.30 33.78 -6.75
CA ALA A 555 -31.95 35.19 -6.70
C ALA A 555 -32.53 36.06 -7.86
N LYS A 556 -33.47 35.55 -8.66
CA LYS A 556 -34.06 36.23 -9.85
C LYS A 556 -33.03 36.98 -10.70
N ARG A 557 -32.00 36.27 -11.14
CA ARG A 557 -30.94 36.80 -12.03
C ARG A 557 -30.95 36.14 -13.40
N GLU A 558 -30.31 36.77 -14.37
CA GLU A 558 -30.06 36.18 -15.68
C GLU A 558 -29.35 34.82 -15.51
N GLY A 559 -29.90 33.75 -16.13
CA GLY A 559 -29.42 32.38 -15.97
C GLY A 559 -30.05 31.55 -14.83
N SER A 560 -30.90 32.15 -13.98
CA SER A 560 -31.58 31.43 -12.88
C SER A 560 -32.49 30.29 -13.34
N ALA A 561 -33.16 30.44 -14.49
CA ALA A 561 -33.97 29.38 -15.10
C ALA A 561 -33.15 28.14 -15.49
N GLY A 562 -31.96 28.36 -16.06
CA GLY A 562 -31.02 27.29 -16.43
C GLY A 562 -30.47 26.57 -15.20
N GLU A 563 -30.14 27.32 -14.13
CA GLU A 563 -29.69 26.75 -12.86
C GLU A 563 -30.79 25.94 -12.15
N LEU A 564 -32.06 26.35 -12.27
CA LEU A 564 -33.20 25.59 -11.74
C LEU A 564 -33.44 24.30 -12.53
N ALA A 565 -33.39 24.37 -13.86
CA ALA A 565 -33.50 23.19 -14.73
C ALA A 565 -32.38 22.17 -14.43
N ASP A 566 -31.14 22.63 -14.23
CA ASP A 566 -30.01 21.79 -13.84
C ASP A 566 -30.21 21.15 -12.44
N ALA A 567 -30.80 21.88 -11.49
CA ALA A 567 -31.13 21.34 -10.17
C ALA A 567 -32.14 20.19 -10.26
N ILE A 568 -33.17 20.36 -11.09
CA ILE A 568 -34.21 19.35 -11.33
C ILE A 568 -33.59 18.12 -12.00
N ALA A 569 -32.76 18.30 -13.02
CA ALA A 569 -32.07 17.19 -13.69
C ALA A 569 -31.18 16.40 -12.71
N LEU A 570 -30.44 17.08 -11.82
CA LEU A 570 -29.61 16.41 -10.82
C LEU A 570 -30.40 15.60 -9.79
N LEU A 571 -31.57 16.10 -9.35
CA LEU A 571 -32.41 15.41 -8.36
C LEU A 571 -33.01 14.10 -8.90
N VAL A 572 -33.17 13.99 -10.22
CA VAL A 572 -33.70 12.80 -10.91
C VAL A 572 -32.57 11.88 -11.36
N GLU A 573 -31.53 12.40 -12.01
CA GLU A 573 -30.47 11.59 -12.61
C GLU A 573 -29.57 10.90 -11.56
N LEU A 574 -29.31 11.55 -10.42
CA LEU A 574 -28.35 11.02 -9.46
C LEU A 574 -28.83 9.70 -8.81
N PRO A 575 -30.08 9.58 -8.31
CA PRO A 575 -30.59 8.29 -7.81
C PRO A 575 -30.64 7.19 -8.87
N GLU A 576 -30.94 7.52 -10.12
CA GLU A 576 -30.98 6.56 -11.24
C GLU A 576 -29.58 6.01 -11.53
N VAL A 577 -28.57 6.89 -11.57
CA VAL A 577 -27.17 6.49 -11.77
C VAL A 577 -26.64 5.69 -10.59
N GLU A 578 -27.04 6.01 -9.35
CA GLU A 578 -26.68 5.23 -8.17
C GLU A 578 -27.27 3.82 -8.20
N SER A 579 -28.57 3.70 -8.51
CA SER A 579 -29.25 2.42 -8.67
C SER A 579 -28.65 1.59 -9.82
N ALA A 580 -28.40 2.22 -10.97
CA ALA A 580 -27.76 1.57 -12.11
C ALA A 580 -26.33 1.10 -11.77
N LEU A 581 -25.59 1.87 -10.98
CA LEU A 581 -24.24 1.51 -10.54
C LEU A 581 -24.26 0.34 -9.55
N GLU A 582 -25.24 0.26 -8.65
CA GLU A 582 -25.45 -0.90 -7.78
C GLU A 582 -25.75 -2.16 -8.58
N GLU A 583 -26.62 -2.06 -9.58
CA GLU A 583 -26.95 -3.18 -10.46
C GLU A 583 -25.78 -3.60 -11.35
N ALA A 584 -25.03 -2.64 -11.90
CA ALA A 584 -23.82 -2.92 -12.66
C ALA A 584 -22.72 -3.56 -11.79
N ASN A 585 -22.61 -3.16 -10.50
CA ASN A 585 -21.72 -3.81 -9.55
C ASN A 585 -22.14 -5.26 -9.27
N ARG A 586 -23.44 -5.54 -9.11
CA ARG A 586 -23.94 -6.91 -8.94
C ARG A 586 -23.64 -7.77 -10.17
N ARG A 587 -23.91 -7.26 -11.37
CA ARG A 587 -23.61 -7.96 -12.64
C ARG A 587 -22.12 -8.19 -12.84
N TYR A 588 -21.27 -7.21 -12.56
CA TYR A 588 -19.82 -7.38 -12.60
C TYR A 588 -19.31 -8.48 -11.66
N GLN A 589 -19.86 -8.57 -10.44
CA GLN A 589 -19.48 -9.64 -9.49
C GLN A 589 -19.93 -11.04 -9.94
N ALA A 590 -21.05 -11.13 -10.68
CA ALA A 590 -21.58 -12.40 -11.17
C ALA A 590 -20.88 -12.89 -12.46
N GLU A 591 -20.62 -11.99 -13.40
CA GLU A 591 -20.19 -12.35 -14.76
C GLU A 591 -18.68 -12.11 -15.00
N LEU A 592 -18.06 -11.18 -14.27
CA LEU A 592 -16.62 -10.86 -14.33
C LEU A 592 -16.09 -10.61 -15.76
N THR A 593 -16.93 -10.05 -16.63
CA THR A 593 -16.63 -9.77 -18.05
C THR A 593 -16.14 -8.33 -18.27
N PRO A 594 -15.37 -8.07 -19.35
CA PRO A 594 -14.95 -6.72 -19.73
C PRO A 594 -16.13 -5.76 -19.98
N GLU A 595 -17.25 -6.28 -20.48
CA GLU A 595 -18.45 -5.49 -20.77
C GLU A 595 -19.13 -4.98 -19.49
N THR A 596 -19.25 -5.83 -18.46
CA THR A 596 -19.81 -5.44 -17.15
C THR A 596 -18.88 -4.50 -16.38
N GLU A 597 -17.56 -4.63 -16.58
CA GLU A 597 -16.56 -3.70 -16.03
C GLU A 597 -16.63 -2.32 -16.69
N ALA A 598 -16.74 -2.26 -18.02
CA ALA A 598 -16.89 -1.01 -18.76
C ALA A 598 -18.23 -0.30 -18.44
N GLU A 599 -19.32 -1.05 -18.28
CA GLU A 599 -20.62 -0.50 -17.84
C GLU A 599 -20.51 0.15 -16.45
N LYS A 600 -19.85 -0.54 -15.50
CA LYS A 600 -19.60 -0.04 -14.14
C LYS A 600 -18.74 1.24 -14.15
N GLU A 601 -17.66 1.28 -14.93
CA GLU A 601 -16.78 2.45 -14.97
C GLU A 601 -17.49 3.67 -15.61
N ARG A 602 -18.23 3.47 -16.70
CA ARG A 602 -19.06 4.52 -17.32
C ARG A 602 -20.06 5.12 -16.33
N LEU A 603 -20.71 4.29 -15.52
CA LEU A 603 -21.66 4.74 -14.49
C LEU A 603 -20.95 5.47 -13.34
N ARG A 604 -19.74 5.04 -12.97
CA ARG A 604 -18.91 5.71 -11.95
C ARG A 604 -18.47 7.10 -12.40
N GLU A 605 -18.02 7.25 -13.65
CA GLU A 605 -17.68 8.53 -14.27
C GLU A 605 -18.89 9.46 -14.33
N ARG A 606 -20.05 8.95 -14.76
CA ARG A 606 -21.30 9.72 -14.77
C ARG A 606 -21.67 10.20 -13.37
N ARG A 607 -21.54 9.35 -12.34
CA ARG A 607 -21.81 9.72 -10.94
C ARG A 607 -20.87 10.84 -10.46
N LEU A 608 -19.58 10.74 -10.78
CA LEU A 608 -18.59 11.76 -10.43
C LEU A 608 -18.89 13.10 -11.11
N ALA A 609 -19.30 13.08 -12.39
CA ALA A 609 -19.70 14.29 -13.11
C ALA A 609 -20.94 14.97 -12.47
N LEU A 610 -21.94 14.19 -12.06
CA LEU A 610 -23.12 14.72 -11.36
C LEU A 610 -22.77 15.31 -9.98
N PHE A 611 -21.89 14.66 -9.21
CA PHE A 611 -21.41 15.21 -7.93
C PHE A 611 -20.59 16.50 -8.11
N ALA A 612 -19.80 16.61 -9.19
CA ALA A 612 -19.06 17.83 -9.50
C ALA A 612 -20.01 19.00 -9.80
N ARG A 613 -21.09 18.76 -10.57
CA ARG A 613 -22.14 19.75 -10.84
C ARG A 613 -22.88 20.16 -9.56
N LEU A 614 -23.28 19.20 -8.72
CA LEU A 614 -23.91 19.48 -7.43
C LEU A 614 -23.00 20.34 -6.50
N GLY A 615 -21.70 20.03 -6.49
CA GLY A 615 -20.70 20.80 -5.76
C GLY A 615 -20.51 22.23 -6.26
N GLN A 616 -20.67 22.47 -7.57
CA GLN A 616 -20.65 23.83 -8.14
C GLN A 616 -21.88 24.62 -7.74
N MET A 617 -23.07 24.00 -7.71
CA MET A 617 -24.32 24.66 -7.31
C MET A 617 -24.36 25.04 -5.82
N GLY A 618 -23.73 24.24 -4.95
CA GLY A 618 -23.62 24.53 -3.51
C GLY A 618 -22.50 25.52 -3.14
N ARG A 619 -21.63 25.90 -4.08
CA ARG A 619 -20.46 26.78 -3.85
C ARG A 619 -20.69 28.26 -4.17
N VAL A 620 -21.91 28.69 -4.47
CA VAL A 620 -22.23 30.12 -4.65
C VAL A 620 -22.18 30.83 -3.28
N ARG A 621 -20.97 31.05 -2.76
CA ARG A 621 -20.64 31.94 -1.64
C ARG A 621 -19.90 33.14 -2.21
N ALA A 622 -20.42 34.32 -1.86
CA ALA A 622 -19.65 35.56 -1.75
C ALA A 622 -19.20 36.26 -3.05
N SER A 623 -20.13 36.56 -3.94
CA SER A 623 -19.98 37.74 -4.82
C SER A 623 -21.34 38.36 -5.17
N LEU A 624 -22.03 38.88 -4.15
CA LEU A 624 -22.97 40.01 -4.21
C LEU A 624 -23.04 40.61 -2.80
#